data_AF-A0AAQ3QWD3-F1
#
_entry.id   AF-A0AAQ3QWD3-F1
#
_cell.length_a   1.000
_cell.length_b   1.000
_cell.length_c   1.000
_cell.angle_alpha   90.00
_cell.angle_beta   90.00
_cell.angle_gamma   90.00
#
_symmetry.space_group_name_H-M   'P 1'
#
loop_
_entity.id
_entity.type
_entity.pdbx_description
1 polymer ?
#
loop_
_entity_poly.entity_id
_entity_poly.type
_entity_poly.pdbx_seq_one_letter_code
_entity_poly.pdbx_strand_id
1 'polypeptide(L)'
;MTTYFSRFTTHKSVLAALVLVLTGDLLVAYPYDDTQEVLPTYYDVTGITTRENGTVHTYGIPITNWPPRIDFLIIRGGDGGRAKAIATAGKDKTASGGGGALLSAEFAVDPYDENALRPGGQIQIIIGSQGLDKTRNHTAASGGGGATAILYRAPVDGAEWEMLAVAGGGGGGAASGDILGTFANNGRNANTTEDGDNGKRTGDAEGQPGGINGGAGKTSSLPAAGGGGGYVENSKDKDGVYLIFSGGRGRAFGVRGGEGAGFGSWGGFGFASGGGGGVNDDQANPDVGKGGGGGGYSGGGAGGDDDDASGGGGGGGSYISAWAISKSATTRDSNRISGQVAFTADVDSTGDLAGPTFNLPGADNAVQIFDYQAATYDPGVTAEDLYGNLIEGDNFIGDTFDQSSGPGTYVLNYQATDQFGKTSYATLTVTVKVATKPVFTIAGDITVIEDYGTYIDDFVTSTNAPDVDGQIITSYTVTPTFTSLFTDDGQPAINKDGILTFTPADNASGSTAVTVVATDNEDDLVNGKLEKTFTLTITSVPEPPVFYTESSMVIDENTSGAIVFTAEEPFGASILV
;
A
#
# COMPACT_ATOMS: atom_id res chain seq x y z
N MET A 1 -48.57 16.14 -28.88
CA MET A 1 -48.05 15.61 -30.16
C MET A 1 -46.83 14.76 -29.86
N THR A 2 -46.59 13.53 -30.32
CA THR A 2 -47.39 12.42 -30.86
C THR A 2 -46.49 11.20 -30.64
N THR A 3 -47.07 10.09 -30.20
CA THR A 3 -46.49 8.75 -29.97
C THR A 3 -45.62 8.24 -31.14
N TYR A 4 -44.63 7.37 -30.90
CA TYR A 4 -44.54 6.04 -31.53
C TYR A 4 -43.45 5.16 -30.87
N PHE A 5 -43.88 4.03 -30.30
CA PHE A 5 -43.04 2.85 -30.07
C PHE A 5 -42.80 2.13 -31.41
N SER A 6 -41.59 1.63 -31.66
CA SER A 6 -41.39 0.48 -32.54
C SER A 6 -40.26 -0.42 -32.04
N ARG A 7 -40.61 -1.69 -31.77
CA ARG A 7 -39.71 -2.82 -31.54
C ARG A 7 -38.70 -2.99 -32.70
N PHE A 8 -37.45 -3.24 -32.36
CA PHE A 8 -36.60 -4.19 -33.09
C PHE A 8 -35.84 -5.06 -32.09
N THR A 9 -36.05 -6.37 -32.20
CA THR A 9 -35.26 -7.42 -31.56
C THR A 9 -34.17 -7.82 -32.54
N THR A 10 -32.89 -7.81 -32.14
CA THR A 10 -31.89 -8.92 -32.26
C THR A 10 -30.43 -8.42 -32.23
N HIS A 11 -29.67 -9.03 -31.31
CA HIS A 11 -28.24 -9.35 -31.30
C HIS A 11 -27.14 -8.29 -31.48
N LYS A 12 -26.25 -8.34 -30.47
CA LYS A 12 -24.81 -8.02 -30.39
C LYS A 12 -24.42 -6.61 -29.95
N SER A 13 -23.54 -6.62 -28.93
CA SER A 13 -22.69 -5.55 -28.44
C SER A 13 -23.37 -4.53 -27.52
N VAL A 14 -23.52 -4.88 -26.23
CA VAL A 14 -23.73 -3.86 -25.19
C VAL A 14 -22.38 -3.22 -24.90
N LEU A 15 -22.15 -2.08 -25.54
CA LEU A 15 -21.22 -1.06 -25.12
C LEU A 15 -21.79 -0.46 -23.81
N ALA A 16 -21.25 -0.84 -22.65
CA ALA A 16 -21.60 -0.20 -21.40
C ALA A 16 -20.63 0.97 -21.15
N ALA A 17 -20.95 2.13 -21.73
CA ALA A 17 -20.34 3.39 -21.32
C ALA A 17 -21.10 3.91 -20.08
N LEU A 18 -20.55 3.66 -18.89
CA LEU A 18 -20.99 4.31 -17.66
C LEU A 18 -20.37 5.71 -17.62
N VAL A 19 -21.18 6.74 -17.85
CA VAL A 19 -20.77 8.14 -17.70
C VAL A 19 -21.00 8.55 -16.25
N LEU A 20 -19.93 8.79 -15.51
CA LEU A 20 -19.97 9.49 -14.23
C LEU A 20 -19.13 10.76 -14.36
N VAL A 21 -19.75 11.92 -14.17
CA VAL A 21 -19.08 13.22 -14.11
C VAL A 21 -19.21 13.72 -12.68
N LEU A 22 -18.07 13.91 -12.00
CA LEU A 22 -17.82 15.04 -11.09
C LEU A 22 -16.31 15.12 -10.72
N THR A 23 -15.69 16.18 -11.23
CA THR A 23 -14.45 16.86 -10.81
C THR A 23 -13.13 16.09 -10.71
N GLY A 24 -12.26 16.31 -11.72
CA GLY A 24 -10.83 16.00 -11.70
C GLY A 24 -10.44 15.12 -12.88
N ASP A 25 -9.90 15.75 -13.94
CA ASP A 25 -9.29 15.16 -15.15
C ASP A 25 -9.94 13.90 -15.76
N LEU A 26 -10.53 14.10 -16.94
CA LEU A 26 -11.06 13.07 -17.81
C LEU A 26 -9.97 12.04 -18.14
N LEU A 27 -9.88 10.95 -17.38
CA LEU A 27 -9.10 9.77 -17.74
C LEU A 27 -9.76 9.17 -18.99
N VAL A 28 -9.24 9.51 -20.16
CA VAL A 28 -9.70 8.93 -21.43
C VAL A 28 -9.43 7.44 -21.34
N ALA A 29 -10.51 6.64 -21.38
CA ALA A 29 -10.44 5.20 -21.45
C ALA A 29 -9.51 4.77 -22.59
N TYR A 30 -8.52 3.97 -22.23
CA TYR A 30 -7.39 3.57 -23.07
C TYR A 30 -7.85 2.84 -24.35
N PRO A 31 -7.25 3.08 -25.52
CA PRO A 31 -7.44 2.21 -26.68
C PRO A 31 -6.75 0.87 -26.41
N TYR A 32 -7.48 -0.06 -25.80
CA TYR A 32 -7.11 -1.48 -25.73
C TYR A 32 -7.06 -2.02 -27.16
N ASP A 33 -5.87 -2.43 -27.61
CA ASP A 33 -5.68 -3.10 -28.89
C ASP A 33 -5.99 -4.59 -28.71
N ASP A 34 -7.19 -4.99 -29.14
CA ASP A 34 -7.74 -6.35 -29.03
C ASP A 34 -7.10 -7.36 -30.01
N THR A 35 -6.15 -6.91 -30.84
CA THR A 35 -5.42 -7.77 -31.78
C THR A 35 -4.16 -8.41 -31.18
N GLN A 36 -3.83 -8.09 -29.93
CA GLN A 36 -2.56 -8.45 -29.29
C GLN A 36 -2.61 -9.79 -28.53
N GLU A 37 -1.46 -10.46 -28.44
CA GLU A 37 -1.32 -11.69 -27.66
C GLU A 37 -1.31 -11.35 -26.16
N VAL A 38 -2.21 -11.99 -25.41
CA VAL A 38 -2.31 -11.83 -23.96
C VAL A 38 -1.06 -12.39 -23.30
N LEU A 39 -0.54 -11.70 -22.29
CA LEU A 39 0.64 -12.13 -21.57
C LEU A 39 0.44 -13.53 -20.95
N PRO A 40 1.26 -14.53 -21.31
CA PRO A 40 1.10 -15.91 -20.84
C PRO A 40 1.58 -16.08 -19.39
N THR A 41 1.02 -17.06 -18.68
CA THR A 41 1.41 -17.38 -17.29
C THR A 41 2.88 -17.81 -17.17
N TYR A 42 3.37 -18.55 -18.16
CA TYR A 42 4.77 -18.93 -18.29
C TYR A 42 5.22 -18.77 -19.73
N TYR A 43 6.43 -18.28 -19.89
CA TYR A 43 7.08 -18.13 -21.18
C TYR A 43 8.56 -18.45 -21.06
N ASP A 44 9.04 -19.35 -21.92
CA ASP A 44 10.47 -19.64 -22.06
C ASP A 44 10.80 -19.79 -23.52
N VAL A 45 11.55 -18.81 -24.05
CA VAL A 45 12.03 -18.84 -25.42
C VAL A 45 13.52 -18.59 -25.43
N THR A 46 14.21 -19.53 -26.06
CA THR A 46 15.61 -19.42 -26.42
C THR A 46 15.72 -18.81 -27.82
N GLY A 47 16.73 -17.97 -28.03
CA GLY A 47 16.96 -17.34 -29.33
C GLY A 47 17.23 -18.38 -30.41
N ILE A 48 16.68 -18.16 -31.60
CA ILE A 48 16.83 -19.06 -32.74
C ILE A 48 18.32 -19.16 -33.13
N THR A 49 18.79 -20.39 -33.38
CA THR A 49 20.18 -20.67 -33.82
C THR A 49 20.44 -20.30 -35.29
N THR A 50 19.39 -19.99 -36.06
CA THR A 50 19.45 -19.73 -37.52
C THR A 50 19.18 -18.26 -37.91
N ARG A 51 20.27 -17.49 -37.87
CA ARG A 51 20.83 -16.56 -38.88
C ARG A 51 20.10 -15.31 -39.45
N GLU A 52 18.78 -15.16 -39.54
CA GLU A 52 18.24 -14.04 -40.38
C GLU A 52 17.30 -13.04 -39.73
N ASN A 53 16.45 -13.47 -38.79
CA ASN A 53 15.56 -12.61 -38.02
C ASN A 53 15.68 -13.04 -36.56
N GLY A 54 16.00 -12.12 -35.65
CA GLY A 54 15.86 -12.46 -34.25
C GLY A 54 14.41 -12.44 -33.82
N THR A 55 14.21 -12.91 -32.59
CA THR A 55 12.91 -13.22 -32.05
C THR A 55 12.43 -12.02 -31.24
N VAL A 56 11.43 -11.32 -31.77
CA VAL A 56 10.76 -10.21 -31.09
C VAL A 56 9.34 -10.63 -30.77
N HIS A 57 8.97 -10.59 -29.49
CA HIS A 57 7.61 -10.86 -29.03
C HIS A 57 7.07 -9.64 -28.31
N THR A 58 5.79 -9.35 -28.50
CA THR A 58 5.10 -8.27 -27.79
C THR A 58 3.86 -8.85 -27.12
N TYR A 59 3.71 -8.60 -25.83
CA TYR A 59 2.61 -9.09 -25.00
C TYR A 59 1.89 -7.91 -24.34
N GLY A 60 0.56 -7.99 -24.27
CA GLY A 60 -0.25 -7.04 -23.49
C GLY A 60 -0.48 -7.53 -22.07
N ILE A 61 -0.23 -6.67 -21.08
CA ILE A 61 -0.63 -6.90 -19.68
C ILE A 61 -2.17 -6.83 -19.63
N PRO A 62 -2.87 -7.84 -19.09
CA PRO A 62 -4.33 -7.81 -18.98
C PRO A 62 -4.84 -6.54 -18.28
N ILE A 63 -5.97 -5.98 -18.74
CA ILE A 63 -6.65 -4.84 -18.09
C ILE A 63 -7.54 -5.27 -16.91
N THR A 64 -7.82 -6.57 -16.81
CA THR A 64 -8.60 -7.20 -15.74
C THR A 64 -7.88 -8.49 -15.35
N ASN A 65 -7.88 -8.84 -14.06
CA ASN A 65 -7.16 -10.02 -13.54
C ASN A 65 -5.68 -10.03 -13.94
N TRP A 66 -5.01 -8.87 -13.86
CA TRP A 66 -3.57 -8.78 -14.11
C TRP A 66 -2.78 -9.47 -13.00
N PRO A 67 -1.60 -10.04 -13.31
CA PRO A 67 -0.74 -10.61 -12.29
C PRO A 67 -0.18 -9.47 -11.41
N PRO A 68 -0.01 -9.66 -10.09
CA PRO A 68 0.54 -8.62 -9.21
C PRO A 68 2.03 -8.34 -9.49
N ARG A 69 2.74 -9.29 -10.10
CA ARG A 69 4.16 -9.19 -10.46
C ARG A 69 4.47 -9.95 -11.74
N ILE A 70 5.56 -9.56 -12.41
CA ILE A 70 6.13 -10.29 -13.53
C ILE A 70 7.59 -10.60 -13.19
N ASP A 71 7.89 -11.89 -13.08
CA ASP A 71 9.18 -12.42 -12.66
C ASP A 71 9.97 -12.88 -13.89
N PHE A 72 10.95 -12.10 -14.33
CA PHE A 72 11.90 -12.51 -15.35
C PHE A 72 13.02 -13.34 -14.71
N LEU A 73 12.76 -14.65 -14.62
CA LEU A 73 13.65 -15.65 -14.03
C LEU A 73 15.00 -15.73 -14.73
N ILE A 74 15.01 -15.58 -16.05
CA ILE A 74 16.21 -15.64 -16.89
C ILE A 74 16.13 -14.55 -17.95
N ILE A 75 17.14 -13.69 -18.01
CA ILE A 75 17.38 -12.77 -19.11
C ILE A 75 18.84 -12.96 -19.53
N ARG A 76 19.05 -13.54 -20.70
CA ARG A 76 20.38 -13.94 -21.14
C ARG A 76 20.77 -13.25 -22.43
N GLY A 77 21.93 -12.60 -22.45
CA GLY A 77 22.57 -12.10 -23.67
C GLY A 77 23.23 -13.22 -24.49
N GLY A 78 23.37 -13.01 -25.80
CA GLY A 78 24.01 -13.96 -26.70
C GLY A 78 25.53 -14.04 -26.49
N ASP A 79 26.10 -15.24 -26.64
CA ASP A 79 27.55 -15.43 -26.57
C ASP A 79 28.26 -14.90 -27.83
N GLY A 80 29.53 -14.54 -27.69
CA GLY A 80 30.40 -14.29 -28.82
C GLY A 80 30.69 -15.56 -29.64
N GLY A 81 31.04 -15.36 -30.90
CA GLY A 81 31.48 -16.43 -31.78
C GLY A 81 32.88 -16.95 -31.42
N ARG A 82 33.18 -18.16 -31.90
CA ARG A 82 34.46 -18.85 -31.82
C ARG A 82 35.26 -18.64 -33.11
N ALA A 83 36.54 -18.32 -32.97
CA ALA A 83 37.48 -18.28 -34.08
C ALA A 83 38.37 -19.52 -34.08
N LYS A 84 38.52 -20.17 -35.24
CA LYS A 84 39.42 -21.31 -35.44
C LYS A 84 40.35 -21.05 -36.63
N ALA A 85 41.64 -20.90 -36.34
CA ALA A 85 42.69 -20.81 -37.35
C ALA A 85 43.30 -22.19 -37.60
N ILE A 86 43.30 -22.63 -38.85
CA ILE A 86 43.94 -23.88 -39.30
C ILE A 86 45.39 -23.57 -39.62
N ALA A 87 46.31 -24.23 -38.91
CA ALA A 87 47.74 -24.02 -39.06
C ALA A 87 48.29 -24.78 -40.28
N THR A 88 49.13 -24.13 -41.08
CA THR A 88 49.80 -24.77 -42.23
C THR A 88 50.95 -25.68 -41.78
N ALA A 89 51.55 -25.39 -40.62
CA ALA A 89 52.42 -26.29 -39.88
C ALA A 89 52.20 -26.10 -38.37
N GLY A 90 52.07 -27.18 -37.60
CA GLY A 90 51.83 -27.12 -36.14
C GLY A 90 50.39 -27.48 -35.73
N LYS A 91 49.92 -26.95 -34.58
CA LYS A 91 48.58 -27.22 -34.04
C LYS A 91 47.61 -26.08 -34.36
N ASP A 92 46.40 -26.42 -34.80
CA ASP A 92 45.26 -25.48 -34.92
C ASP A 92 45.12 -24.61 -33.66
N LYS A 93 44.76 -23.35 -33.86
CA LYS A 93 44.46 -22.42 -32.78
C LYS A 93 42.97 -22.11 -32.75
N THR A 94 42.42 -22.12 -31.54
CA THR A 94 41.03 -21.77 -31.29
C THR A 94 41.00 -20.70 -30.22
N ALA A 95 40.23 -19.65 -30.47
CA ALA A 95 39.78 -18.72 -29.44
C ALA A 95 38.26 -18.84 -29.26
N SER A 96 37.81 -18.91 -28.02
CA SER A 96 36.38 -18.85 -27.70
C SER A 96 35.87 -17.41 -27.81
N GLY A 97 34.57 -17.25 -27.99
CA GLY A 97 33.91 -15.98 -27.65
C GLY A 97 33.86 -15.80 -26.13
N GLY A 98 33.41 -14.63 -25.69
CA GLY A 98 32.96 -14.40 -24.33
C GLY A 98 31.50 -14.80 -24.16
N GLY A 99 31.07 -15.06 -22.93
CA GLY A 99 29.67 -15.34 -22.62
C GLY A 99 28.85 -14.06 -22.47
N GLY A 100 27.57 -14.12 -22.87
CA GLY A 100 26.61 -13.05 -22.60
C GLY A 100 26.19 -13.02 -21.12
N ALA A 101 25.74 -11.86 -20.67
CA ALA A 101 25.31 -11.65 -19.29
C ALA A 101 24.07 -12.49 -18.97
N LEU A 102 23.91 -12.83 -17.69
CA LEU A 102 22.74 -13.50 -17.16
C LEU A 102 22.14 -12.62 -16.06
N LEU A 103 20.92 -12.15 -16.29
CA LEU A 103 20.18 -11.31 -15.37
C LEU A 103 18.89 -12.03 -14.92
N SER A 104 18.34 -11.54 -13.82
CA SER A 104 16.96 -11.78 -13.40
C SER A 104 16.41 -10.49 -12.82
N ALA A 105 15.12 -10.24 -13.00
CA ALA A 105 14.45 -9.05 -12.49
C ALA A 105 12.97 -9.32 -12.24
N GLU A 106 12.43 -8.68 -11.22
CA GLU A 106 11.02 -8.73 -10.83
C GLU A 106 10.42 -7.33 -10.87
N PHE A 107 9.22 -7.19 -11.43
CA PHE A 107 8.51 -5.92 -11.53
C PHE A 107 7.09 -6.05 -11.00
N ALA A 108 6.64 -5.07 -10.22
CA ALA A 108 5.24 -4.96 -9.78
C ALA A 108 4.34 -4.59 -10.96
N VAL A 109 3.08 -5.00 -10.89
CA VAL A 109 2.01 -4.48 -11.75
C VAL A 109 0.94 -3.84 -10.88
N ASP A 110 0.91 -2.51 -10.87
CA ASP A 110 -0.01 -1.72 -10.05
C ASP A 110 -0.44 -0.46 -10.83
N PRO A 111 -1.74 -0.21 -11.05
CA PRO A 111 -2.21 1.00 -11.70
C PRO A 111 -1.96 2.30 -10.91
N TYR A 112 -1.70 2.21 -9.60
CA TYR A 112 -1.58 3.37 -8.70
C TYR A 112 -0.13 3.71 -8.31
N ASP A 113 0.82 2.78 -8.47
CA ASP A 113 2.24 3.04 -8.23
C ASP A 113 2.93 3.59 -9.49
N GLU A 114 3.63 4.71 -9.35
CA GLU A 114 4.39 5.34 -10.43
C GLU A 114 5.64 4.56 -10.82
N ASN A 115 6.13 3.67 -9.95
CA ASN A 115 7.30 2.82 -10.19
C ASN A 115 6.93 1.37 -10.56
N ALA A 116 5.64 1.11 -10.83
CA ALA A 116 5.16 -0.20 -11.26
C ALA A 116 4.73 -0.20 -12.74
N LEU A 117 4.71 -1.40 -13.32
CA LEU A 117 4.08 -1.62 -14.61
C LEU A 117 2.57 -1.44 -14.47
N ARG A 118 1.89 -1.02 -15.53
CA ARG A 118 0.45 -0.73 -15.48
C ARG A 118 -0.36 -1.78 -16.24
N PRO A 119 -1.53 -2.18 -15.74
CA PRO A 119 -2.51 -2.97 -16.50
C PRO A 119 -2.81 -2.33 -17.86
N GLY A 120 -2.94 -3.14 -18.91
CA GLY A 120 -3.08 -2.66 -20.29
C GLY A 120 -1.78 -2.21 -20.96
N GLY A 121 -0.67 -2.07 -20.22
CA GLY A 121 0.65 -1.78 -20.78
C GLY A 121 1.18 -2.94 -21.62
N GLN A 122 2.27 -2.70 -22.34
CA GLN A 122 2.86 -3.69 -23.25
C GLN A 122 4.29 -4.01 -22.88
N ILE A 123 4.65 -5.29 -23.01
CA ILE A 123 6.01 -5.79 -22.82
C ILE A 123 6.51 -6.31 -24.14
N GLN A 124 7.66 -5.81 -24.58
CA GLN A 124 8.36 -6.31 -25.75
C GLN A 124 9.66 -6.98 -25.34
N ILE A 125 9.88 -8.18 -25.87
CA ILE A 125 11.05 -9.01 -25.60
C ILE A 125 11.81 -9.20 -26.89
N ILE A 126 13.09 -8.82 -26.88
CA ILE A 126 14.02 -8.96 -28.00
C ILE A 126 15.12 -9.93 -27.58
N ILE A 127 15.22 -11.07 -28.25
CA ILE A 127 16.21 -12.09 -27.90
C ILE A 127 17.47 -11.95 -28.75
N GLY A 128 18.61 -11.78 -28.08
CA GLY A 128 19.92 -11.70 -28.71
C GLY A 128 20.40 -13.05 -29.24
N SER A 129 21.04 -13.08 -30.40
CA SER A 129 21.65 -14.28 -30.97
C SER A 129 23.13 -14.37 -30.62
N GLN A 130 23.66 -15.59 -30.68
CA GLN A 130 25.10 -15.80 -30.65
C GLN A 130 25.79 -15.08 -31.84
N GLY A 131 27.02 -14.59 -31.63
CA GLY A 131 27.92 -14.14 -32.70
C GLY A 131 28.39 -15.29 -33.58
N LEU A 132 28.67 -15.01 -34.87
CA LEU A 132 29.03 -16.08 -35.80
C LEU A 132 30.47 -16.56 -35.61
N ASP A 133 30.60 -17.88 -35.52
CA ASP A 133 31.89 -18.56 -35.58
C ASP A 133 32.55 -18.42 -36.95
N LYS A 134 33.88 -18.48 -36.97
CA LYS A 134 34.66 -18.45 -38.20
C LYS A 134 35.80 -19.45 -38.15
N THR A 135 35.96 -20.21 -39.23
CA THR A 135 37.14 -21.05 -39.46
C THR A 135 37.82 -20.61 -40.76
N ARG A 136 39.15 -20.43 -40.73
CA ARG A 136 39.96 -20.02 -41.90
C ARG A 136 41.38 -20.61 -41.77
N ASN A 137 42.10 -20.71 -42.89
CA ASN A 137 43.54 -21.02 -42.87
C ASN A 137 44.32 -19.79 -42.37
N HIS A 138 45.39 -20.03 -41.62
CA HIS A 138 46.30 -19.03 -41.05
C HIS A 138 45.67 -18.12 -39.98
N THR A 139 44.64 -17.31 -40.27
CA THR A 139 44.06 -16.35 -39.30
C THR A 139 42.53 -16.33 -39.35
N ALA A 140 41.86 -16.38 -38.20
CA ALA A 140 40.40 -16.37 -38.08
C ALA A 140 39.92 -15.39 -36.99
N ALA A 141 38.77 -14.75 -37.23
CA ALA A 141 38.09 -13.89 -36.26
C ALA A 141 36.57 -14.06 -36.34
N SER A 142 35.90 -13.85 -35.22
CA SER A 142 34.47 -14.12 -35.04
C SER A 142 33.72 -12.89 -34.50
N GLY A 143 32.40 -12.84 -34.71
CA GLY A 143 31.57 -11.72 -34.28
C GLY A 143 31.21 -11.78 -32.79
N GLY A 144 30.86 -10.64 -32.20
CA GLY A 144 30.30 -10.56 -30.85
C GLY A 144 28.83 -11.01 -30.83
N GLY A 145 28.32 -11.41 -29.66
CA GLY A 145 26.92 -11.74 -29.42
C GLY A 145 26.05 -10.48 -29.31
N GLY A 146 24.78 -10.60 -29.65
CA GLY A 146 23.81 -9.51 -29.47
C GLY A 146 23.17 -9.53 -28.08
N ALA A 147 22.71 -8.38 -27.62
CA ALA A 147 22.05 -8.26 -26.32
C ALA A 147 20.59 -8.72 -26.39
N THR A 148 20.08 -9.15 -25.25
CA THR A 148 18.67 -9.48 -25.04
C THR A 148 18.03 -8.38 -24.21
N ALA A 149 16.88 -7.86 -24.62
CA ALA A 149 16.21 -6.77 -23.90
C ALA A 149 14.73 -7.05 -23.65
N ILE A 150 14.26 -6.42 -22.57
CA ILE A 150 12.86 -6.32 -22.19
C ILE A 150 12.52 -4.85 -22.12
N LEU A 151 11.51 -4.46 -22.89
CA LEU A 151 11.02 -3.10 -23.00
C LEU A 151 9.57 -3.05 -22.55
N TYR A 152 9.16 -1.92 -21.98
CA TYR A 152 7.81 -1.67 -21.53
C TYR A 152 7.26 -0.41 -22.19
N ARG A 153 5.98 -0.43 -22.54
CA ARG A 153 5.25 0.75 -23.00
C ARG A 153 3.98 0.91 -22.18
N ALA A 154 3.83 2.07 -21.56
CA ALA A 154 2.65 2.40 -20.77
C ALA A 154 1.38 2.45 -21.64
N PRO A 155 0.19 2.18 -21.07
CA PRO A 155 -1.08 2.15 -21.81
C PRO A 155 -1.61 3.54 -22.22
N VAL A 156 -0.78 4.58 -22.34
CA VAL A 156 -1.22 5.94 -22.69
C VAL A 156 -0.91 6.26 -24.15
N ASP A 157 -1.76 7.06 -24.80
CA ASP A 157 -1.52 7.48 -26.18
C ASP A 157 -0.20 8.26 -26.29
N GLY A 158 0.60 7.93 -27.29
CA GLY A 158 1.94 8.51 -27.48
C GLY A 158 3.02 8.02 -26.51
N ALA A 159 2.76 7.03 -25.64
CA ALA A 159 3.79 6.43 -24.79
C ALA A 159 4.97 5.89 -25.63
N GLU A 160 6.19 6.27 -25.25
CA GLU A 160 7.40 5.66 -25.80
C GLU A 160 7.71 4.34 -25.09
N TRP A 161 8.59 3.54 -25.68
CA TRP A 161 9.08 2.34 -25.01
C TRP A 161 10.23 2.70 -24.07
N GLU A 162 10.18 2.13 -22.89
CA GLU A 162 11.16 2.27 -21.83
C GLU A 162 11.88 0.95 -21.60
N MET A 163 13.16 1.00 -21.21
CA MET A 163 13.93 -0.22 -20.94
C MET A 163 13.65 -0.73 -19.54
N LEU A 164 13.25 -2.00 -19.42
CA LEU A 164 13.19 -2.69 -18.14
C LEU A 164 14.51 -3.40 -17.83
N ALA A 165 15.06 -4.11 -18.81
CA ALA A 165 16.34 -4.80 -18.66
C ALA A 165 17.03 -5.06 -20.00
N VAL A 166 18.37 -5.06 -19.99
CA VAL A 166 19.22 -5.39 -21.14
C VAL A 166 20.37 -6.27 -20.66
N ALA A 167 20.43 -7.52 -21.11
CA ALA A 167 21.54 -8.43 -20.87
C ALA A 167 22.56 -8.33 -22.00
N GLY A 168 23.75 -7.78 -21.70
CA GLY A 168 24.84 -7.59 -22.64
C GLY A 168 25.30 -8.89 -23.31
N GLY A 169 25.74 -8.80 -24.56
CA GLY A 169 26.33 -9.89 -25.34
C GLY A 169 27.84 -10.03 -25.14
N GLY A 170 28.37 -11.23 -25.33
CA GLY A 170 29.81 -11.51 -25.21
C GLY A 170 30.62 -11.07 -26.44
N GLY A 171 31.90 -10.74 -26.26
CA GLY A 171 32.81 -10.40 -27.36
C GLY A 171 33.24 -11.60 -28.21
N GLY A 172 33.59 -11.40 -29.48
CA GLY A 172 34.07 -12.45 -30.38
C GLY A 172 35.55 -12.80 -30.18
N GLY A 173 35.93 -14.06 -30.45
CA GLY A 173 37.32 -14.51 -30.40
C GLY A 173 38.13 -14.22 -31.68
N ALA A 174 39.47 -14.27 -31.57
CA ALA A 174 40.42 -14.19 -32.67
C ALA A 174 41.61 -15.15 -32.49
N ALA A 175 42.07 -15.79 -33.58
CA ALA A 175 43.17 -16.74 -33.55
C ALA A 175 44.05 -16.67 -34.81
N SER A 176 45.35 -16.94 -34.68
CA SER A 176 46.27 -17.21 -35.79
C SER A 176 47.14 -18.44 -35.54
N GLY A 177 47.38 -19.19 -36.61
CA GLY A 177 48.14 -20.43 -36.68
C GLY A 177 49.36 -20.36 -37.62
N ASP A 178 49.83 -19.18 -38.01
CA ASP A 178 51.01 -19.03 -38.88
C ASP A 178 52.36 -19.05 -38.12
N ILE A 179 53.45 -19.24 -38.86
CA ILE A 179 54.85 -19.41 -38.43
C ILE A 179 55.42 -18.13 -37.78
N LEU A 180 54.95 -16.94 -38.14
CA LEU A 180 55.49 -15.65 -37.67
C LEU A 180 54.79 -15.10 -36.41
N GLY A 181 53.67 -15.68 -35.97
CA GLY A 181 53.00 -15.30 -34.73
C GLY A 181 51.75 -16.13 -34.42
N THR A 182 51.87 -17.07 -33.47
CA THR A 182 50.73 -17.91 -33.04
C THR A 182 50.00 -17.31 -31.85
N PHE A 183 48.68 -17.09 -31.97
CA PHE A 183 47.87 -16.57 -30.87
C PHE A 183 46.45 -17.16 -30.83
N ALA A 184 45.83 -17.08 -29.66
CA ALA A 184 44.43 -17.38 -29.43
C ALA A 184 43.91 -16.42 -28.35
N ASN A 185 43.17 -15.40 -28.78
CA ASN A 185 42.62 -14.37 -27.91
C ASN A 185 41.11 -14.55 -27.80
N ASN A 186 40.67 -15.02 -26.62
CA ASN A 186 39.26 -15.15 -26.34
C ASN A 186 38.59 -13.77 -26.27
N GLY A 187 37.33 -13.69 -26.69
CA GLY A 187 36.50 -12.52 -26.42
C GLY A 187 36.23 -12.38 -24.91
N ARG A 188 35.98 -11.15 -24.45
CA ARG A 188 35.59 -10.87 -23.07
C ARG A 188 34.10 -11.19 -22.86
N ASN A 189 33.76 -11.67 -21.66
CA ASN A 189 32.37 -11.86 -21.25
C ASN A 189 31.68 -10.49 -21.18
N ALA A 190 30.36 -10.48 -21.35
CA ALA A 190 29.56 -9.28 -21.12
C ALA A 190 29.70 -8.79 -19.68
N ASN A 191 29.53 -7.49 -19.48
CA ASN A 191 29.56 -6.88 -18.16
C ASN A 191 28.15 -6.92 -17.52
N THR A 192 28.10 -7.00 -16.19
CA THR A 192 26.86 -6.86 -15.41
C THR A 192 26.49 -5.40 -15.15
N THR A 193 27.44 -4.48 -15.33
CA THR A 193 27.21 -3.03 -15.25
C THR A 193 26.91 -2.42 -16.61
N GLU A 194 26.48 -1.17 -16.62
CA GLU A 194 26.09 -0.40 -17.81
C GLU A 194 27.19 -0.24 -18.85
N ASP A 195 28.46 -0.18 -18.43
CA ASP A 195 29.59 0.05 -19.33
C ASP A 195 30.14 -1.24 -19.95
N GLY A 196 30.43 -1.16 -21.25
CA GLY A 196 31.00 -2.23 -22.04
C GLY A 196 32.52 -2.26 -21.88
N ASP A 197 33.08 -3.45 -22.05
CA ASP A 197 34.52 -3.65 -21.90
C ASP A 197 35.29 -3.21 -23.14
N ASN A 198 36.54 -2.84 -22.92
CA ASN A 198 37.53 -2.66 -23.98
C ASN A 198 37.84 -4.02 -24.65
N GLY A 199 38.27 -3.99 -25.91
CA GLY A 199 38.86 -5.16 -26.56
C GLY A 199 40.11 -5.66 -25.83
N LYS A 200 40.62 -6.83 -26.21
CA LYS A 200 41.87 -7.38 -25.69
C LYS A 200 42.89 -7.47 -26.81
N ARG A 201 44.00 -6.74 -26.72
CA ARG A 201 45.13 -6.80 -27.67
C ARG A 201 46.03 -8.01 -27.36
N THR A 202 46.77 -8.52 -28.35
CA THR A 202 47.87 -9.48 -28.13
C THR A 202 48.91 -8.87 -27.17
N GLY A 203 49.11 -9.51 -26.02
CA GLY A 203 49.92 -8.98 -24.89
C GLY A 203 49.04 -8.57 -23.70
N ASP A 204 49.59 -7.76 -22.78
CA ASP A 204 48.87 -7.28 -21.58
C ASP A 204 48.15 -5.92 -21.82
N ALA A 205 48.15 -5.41 -23.05
CA ALA A 205 47.54 -4.14 -23.38
C ALA A 205 46.04 -4.27 -23.72
N GLU A 206 45.27 -3.23 -23.43
CA GLU A 206 43.86 -3.16 -23.81
C GLU A 206 43.71 -2.85 -25.31
N GLY A 207 42.65 -3.39 -25.91
CA GLY A 207 42.25 -3.10 -27.29
C GLY A 207 41.38 -1.84 -27.38
N GLN A 208 40.56 -1.72 -28.43
CA GLN A 208 39.72 -0.53 -28.61
C GLN A 208 38.74 -0.36 -27.43
N PRO A 209 38.51 0.89 -26.97
CA PRO A 209 37.57 1.15 -25.90
C PRO A 209 36.15 0.65 -26.15
N GLY A 210 35.51 0.15 -25.10
CA GLY A 210 34.07 -0.05 -25.02
C GLY A 210 33.30 1.27 -25.01
N GLY A 211 32.00 1.16 -25.19
CA GLY A 211 31.05 2.24 -25.03
C GLY A 211 30.75 2.48 -23.56
N ILE A 212 30.41 3.73 -23.24
CA ILE A 212 30.04 4.16 -21.89
C ILE A 212 28.60 4.66 -21.90
N ASN A 213 27.82 4.39 -20.85
CA ASN A 213 26.47 4.95 -20.63
C ASN A 213 25.58 4.95 -21.87
N GLY A 214 25.23 3.79 -22.41
CA GLY A 214 24.44 3.71 -23.65
C GLY A 214 25.29 3.76 -24.93
N GLY A 215 26.52 4.28 -24.88
CA GLY A 215 27.35 4.46 -26.07
C GLY A 215 27.70 3.17 -26.81
N ALA A 216 27.87 3.26 -28.12
CA ALA A 216 28.44 2.17 -28.93
C ALA A 216 29.96 2.04 -28.70
N GLY A 217 30.48 0.82 -28.84
CA GLY A 217 31.92 0.54 -28.73
C GLY A 217 32.72 1.06 -29.93
N LYS A 218 34.01 1.33 -29.72
CA LYS A 218 34.88 1.83 -30.80
C LYS A 218 35.22 0.75 -31.83
N THR A 219 35.25 1.16 -33.10
CA THR A 219 35.55 0.33 -34.27
C THR A 219 37.03 0.43 -34.64
N SER A 220 37.58 -0.62 -35.27
CA SER A 220 38.95 -0.60 -35.84
C SER A 220 38.96 -0.05 -37.27
N SER A 221 40.04 0.62 -37.70
CA SER A 221 40.14 1.30 -39.01
C SER A 221 40.28 0.34 -40.21
N LEU A 222 40.91 -0.84 -40.06
CA LEU A 222 41.18 -1.83 -41.14
C LEU A 222 41.40 -3.26 -40.58
N PRO A 223 41.06 -4.35 -41.32
CA PRO A 223 39.82 -4.56 -42.06
C PRO A 223 38.74 -4.94 -41.03
N ALA A 224 38.33 -3.87 -40.36
CA ALA A 224 37.10 -3.58 -39.64
C ALA A 224 36.40 -4.73 -38.92
N ALA A 225 36.96 -5.14 -37.78
CA ALA A 225 36.12 -5.58 -36.67
C ALA A 225 35.32 -4.38 -36.13
N GLY A 226 34.02 -4.58 -35.92
CA GLY A 226 33.12 -3.58 -35.36
C GLY A 226 33.06 -3.65 -33.84
N GLY A 227 32.95 -2.50 -33.19
CA GLY A 227 32.46 -2.44 -31.81
C GLY A 227 31.01 -2.93 -31.73
N GLY A 228 30.57 -3.32 -30.54
CA GLY A 228 29.16 -3.59 -30.27
C GLY A 228 28.32 -2.33 -30.36
N GLY A 229 27.04 -2.50 -30.70
CA GLY A 229 26.07 -1.42 -30.57
C GLY A 229 25.79 -1.11 -29.10
N GLY A 230 25.41 0.13 -28.82
CA GLY A 230 24.83 0.56 -27.55
C GLY A 230 23.47 1.23 -27.77
N TYR A 231 22.78 1.50 -26.67
CA TYR A 231 21.51 2.22 -26.62
C TYR A 231 21.64 3.69 -27.04
N VAL A 232 20.72 4.16 -27.89
CA VAL A 232 20.63 5.58 -28.27
C VAL A 232 19.18 6.02 -28.14
N GLU A 233 18.94 7.00 -27.26
CA GLU A 233 17.61 7.59 -27.04
C GLU A 233 17.01 8.14 -28.34
N ASN A 234 15.74 7.84 -28.58
CA ASN A 234 14.88 8.44 -29.60
C ASN A 234 15.42 8.42 -31.05
N SER A 235 16.18 7.38 -31.39
CA SER A 235 16.69 7.22 -32.75
C SER A 235 15.60 6.65 -33.66
N LYS A 236 15.19 7.39 -34.69
CA LYS A 236 14.26 6.96 -35.76
C LYS A 236 15.00 6.80 -37.08
N ASP A 237 14.65 5.81 -37.87
CA ASP A 237 15.17 5.67 -39.21
C ASP A 237 14.51 6.73 -40.13
N LYS A 238 14.98 6.79 -41.38
CA LYS A 238 14.47 7.74 -42.37
C LYS A 238 12.98 7.58 -42.69
N ASP A 239 12.37 6.47 -42.27
CA ASP A 239 10.97 6.12 -42.50
C ASP A 239 10.13 6.30 -41.21
N GLY A 240 10.73 6.85 -40.13
CA GLY A 240 10.05 7.14 -38.87
C GLY A 240 9.93 5.93 -37.92
N VAL A 241 10.57 4.80 -38.25
CA VAL A 241 10.61 3.60 -37.41
C VAL A 241 11.65 3.82 -36.32
N TYR A 242 11.29 3.64 -35.05
CA TYR A 242 12.26 3.67 -33.97
C TYR A 242 13.33 2.57 -34.21
N LEU A 243 14.58 2.99 -34.40
CA LEU A 243 15.75 2.18 -34.70
C LEU A 243 16.09 1.16 -33.59
N ILE A 244 15.43 1.30 -32.44
CA ILE A 244 15.66 0.56 -31.19
C ILE A 244 14.93 -0.81 -31.20
N PHE A 245 13.93 -1.02 -32.05
CA PHE A 245 13.13 -2.27 -32.07
C PHE A 245 13.53 -3.28 -33.14
N SER A 246 14.43 -2.93 -34.05
CA SER A 246 14.97 -3.87 -35.02
C SER A 246 16.36 -4.30 -34.57
N GLY A 247 16.46 -5.47 -33.94
CA GLY A 247 17.75 -6.14 -33.92
C GLY A 247 18.27 -6.25 -35.36
N GLY A 248 19.46 -5.73 -35.59
CA GLY A 248 20.22 -5.99 -36.80
C GLY A 248 21.40 -6.89 -36.46
N ARG A 249 21.97 -7.59 -37.43
CA ARG A 249 23.39 -8.05 -37.36
C ARG A 249 24.27 -6.78 -37.23
N GLY A 250 25.48 -6.73 -36.60
CA GLY A 250 26.35 -5.53 -36.22
C GLY A 250 27.57 -5.12 -37.12
N ARG A 251 27.78 -3.82 -37.57
CA ARG A 251 28.60 -3.28 -38.75
C ARG A 251 29.85 -2.62 -38.26
N ALA A 252 30.84 -2.64 -39.16
CA ALA A 252 32.08 -1.89 -39.13
C ALA A 252 31.90 -0.39 -38.83
N PHE A 253 30.69 0.17 -38.98
CA PHE A 253 30.37 1.56 -38.68
C PHE A 253 29.17 1.59 -37.75
N GLY A 254 29.36 2.07 -36.52
CA GLY A 254 28.32 2.21 -35.51
C GLY A 254 27.07 2.87 -36.11
N VAL A 255 25.91 2.30 -35.77
CA VAL A 255 24.58 2.36 -36.40
C VAL A 255 24.40 1.47 -37.64
N ARG A 256 23.50 0.47 -37.49
CA ARG A 256 23.33 -0.74 -38.32
C ARG A 256 24.51 -1.68 -38.28
N GLY A 257 24.23 -2.91 -38.71
CA GLY A 257 25.28 -3.87 -38.75
C GLY A 257 25.55 -4.88 -39.86
N GLY A 258 26.55 -5.75 -39.66
CA GLY A 258 27.90 -5.67 -40.27
C GLY A 258 28.31 -6.42 -41.45
N GLU A 259 28.45 -5.70 -42.56
CA GLU A 259 29.47 -6.05 -43.51
C GLU A 259 30.83 -6.10 -42.82
N GLY A 260 31.37 -7.32 -42.72
CA GLY A 260 32.81 -7.48 -42.80
C GLY A 260 33.23 -6.93 -44.15
N ALA A 261 34.00 -5.84 -44.15
CA ALA A 261 34.78 -5.49 -45.32
C ALA A 261 35.85 -6.59 -45.47
N GLY A 262 35.68 -7.48 -46.44
CA GLY A 262 36.57 -8.63 -46.67
C GLY A 262 36.13 -9.92 -45.95
N PHE A 263 37.07 -10.86 -45.76
CA PHE A 263 36.83 -12.27 -45.36
C PHE A 263 36.34 -12.51 -43.90
N GLY A 264 35.71 -11.52 -43.25
CA GLY A 264 35.30 -11.50 -41.83
C GLY A 264 34.06 -12.34 -41.42
N SER A 265 33.57 -12.14 -40.20
CA SER A 265 32.40 -12.81 -39.60
C SER A 265 31.37 -11.82 -39.05
N TRP A 266 30.08 -12.19 -39.03
CA TRP A 266 29.00 -11.31 -38.55
C TRP A 266 28.82 -11.42 -37.04
N GLY A 267 28.49 -10.30 -36.40
CA GLY A 267 28.02 -10.32 -35.01
C GLY A 267 26.53 -10.65 -34.91
N GLY A 268 26.09 -10.96 -33.69
CA GLY A 268 24.76 -11.43 -33.36
C GLY A 268 23.69 -10.34 -33.50
N PHE A 269 22.48 -10.78 -33.85
CA PHE A 269 21.26 -9.98 -33.74
C PHE A 269 20.97 -9.70 -32.27
N GLY A 270 20.37 -8.56 -31.94
CA GLY A 270 19.84 -8.30 -30.60
C GLY A 270 19.47 -6.86 -30.40
N PHE A 271 18.98 -6.54 -29.21
CA PHE A 271 18.87 -5.15 -28.76
C PHE A 271 20.29 -4.59 -28.67
N ALA A 272 20.62 -3.63 -29.53
CA ALA A 272 21.99 -3.24 -29.81
C ALA A 272 22.86 -4.45 -30.26
N SER A 273 23.18 -4.48 -31.55
CA SER A 273 23.78 -5.65 -32.21
C SER A 273 25.22 -5.91 -31.78
N GLY A 274 25.66 -7.18 -31.77
CA GLY A 274 27.07 -7.52 -31.64
C GLY A 274 27.87 -7.15 -32.89
N GLY A 275 29.07 -6.62 -32.74
CA GLY A 275 29.96 -6.22 -33.84
C GLY A 275 30.54 -7.40 -34.63
N GLY A 276 30.85 -7.18 -35.90
CA GLY A 276 31.51 -8.16 -36.76
C GLY A 276 32.99 -8.37 -36.42
N GLY A 277 33.52 -9.56 -36.73
CA GLY A 277 34.96 -9.88 -36.63
C GLY A 277 35.66 -9.71 -37.98
N GLY A 278 36.92 -9.26 -37.96
CA GLY A 278 37.71 -8.93 -39.15
C GLY A 278 39.05 -9.66 -39.21
N VAL A 279 39.52 -9.95 -40.43
CA VAL A 279 40.85 -10.56 -40.68
C VAL A 279 41.54 -9.86 -41.86
N ASN A 280 42.82 -9.53 -41.71
CA ASN A 280 43.64 -8.98 -42.81
C ASN A 280 43.80 -9.98 -43.95
N ASP A 281 43.79 -9.45 -45.18
CA ASP A 281 44.19 -10.17 -46.41
C ASP A 281 45.35 -9.48 -47.12
N ASP A 282 45.97 -8.49 -46.45
CA ASP A 282 47.18 -7.85 -46.96
C ASP A 282 48.30 -8.89 -47.00
N GLN A 283 48.84 -9.15 -48.19
CA GLN A 283 49.97 -10.05 -48.41
C GLN A 283 51.23 -9.59 -47.67
N ALA A 284 51.30 -8.32 -47.27
CA ALA A 284 52.39 -7.77 -46.45
C ALA A 284 52.23 -8.06 -44.95
N ASN A 285 50.99 -8.24 -44.44
CA ASN A 285 50.72 -8.62 -43.05
C ASN A 285 49.45 -9.50 -42.91
N PRO A 286 49.55 -10.80 -43.22
CA PRO A 286 48.41 -11.73 -43.25
C PRO A 286 47.93 -12.20 -41.85
N ASP A 287 48.64 -11.84 -40.77
CA ASP A 287 48.52 -12.46 -39.44
C ASP A 287 47.68 -11.67 -38.43
N VAL A 288 46.72 -10.87 -38.91
CA VAL A 288 45.93 -9.99 -38.03
C VAL A 288 44.46 -10.40 -37.98
N GLY A 289 44.00 -10.78 -36.79
CA GLY A 289 42.63 -11.19 -36.51
C GLY A 289 42.03 -10.39 -35.35
N LYS A 290 40.86 -9.79 -35.58
CA LYS A 290 40.17 -8.88 -34.65
C LYS A 290 38.75 -9.37 -34.37
N GLY A 291 38.46 -9.75 -33.14
CA GLY A 291 37.11 -10.14 -32.70
C GLY A 291 36.17 -8.94 -32.60
N GLY A 292 34.89 -9.15 -32.89
CA GLY A 292 33.87 -8.10 -32.77
C GLY A 292 33.41 -7.87 -31.33
N GLY A 293 33.03 -6.65 -30.97
CA GLY A 293 32.51 -6.32 -29.64
C GLY A 293 31.09 -6.85 -29.39
N GLY A 294 30.75 -7.18 -28.15
CA GLY A 294 29.39 -7.59 -27.77
C GLY A 294 28.42 -6.41 -27.74
N GLY A 295 27.17 -6.61 -28.17
CA GLY A 295 26.13 -5.58 -28.06
C GLY A 295 25.57 -5.46 -26.65
N GLY A 296 24.93 -4.35 -26.28
CA GLY A 296 24.44 -4.18 -24.92
C GLY A 296 23.73 -2.86 -24.67
N TYR A 297 23.48 -2.56 -23.39
CA TYR A 297 23.12 -1.21 -22.99
C TYR A 297 24.17 -0.23 -23.49
N SER A 298 25.45 -0.52 -23.25
CA SER A 298 26.55 0.02 -24.06
C SER A 298 27.27 -1.11 -24.82
N GLY A 299 27.95 -0.74 -25.91
CA GLY A 299 28.61 -1.71 -26.77
C GLY A 299 30.04 -2.03 -26.34
N GLY A 300 30.49 -3.27 -26.49
CA GLY A 300 31.88 -3.66 -26.25
C GLY A 300 32.84 -3.15 -27.34
N GLY A 301 34.10 -2.95 -27.01
CA GLY A 301 35.13 -2.51 -27.95
C GLY A 301 35.57 -3.59 -28.94
N ALA A 302 36.07 -3.19 -30.11
CA ALA A 302 36.69 -4.11 -31.06
C ALA A 302 38.02 -4.68 -30.53
N GLY A 303 38.40 -5.87 -30.98
CA GLY A 303 39.58 -6.57 -30.43
C GLY A 303 40.94 -5.94 -30.69
N GLY A 304 41.08 -4.99 -31.62
CA GLY A 304 42.37 -4.37 -31.95
C GLY A 304 42.22 -2.94 -32.44
N ASP A 305 43.26 -2.13 -32.23
CA ASP A 305 43.26 -0.69 -32.46
C ASP A 305 43.89 -0.26 -33.79
N ASP A 306 44.97 -0.92 -34.22
CA ASP A 306 45.77 -0.56 -35.41
C ASP A 306 45.98 -1.76 -36.37
N ASP A 307 46.67 -1.53 -37.49
CA ASP A 307 46.84 -2.49 -38.61
C ASP A 307 47.56 -3.80 -38.22
N ASP A 308 48.40 -3.77 -37.18
CA ASP A 308 49.19 -4.92 -36.71
C ASP A 308 48.61 -5.59 -35.45
N ALA A 309 47.49 -5.07 -34.91
CA ALA A 309 46.97 -5.49 -33.61
C ALA A 309 45.91 -6.59 -33.74
N SER A 310 46.24 -7.78 -33.22
CA SER A 310 45.30 -8.90 -33.08
C SER A 310 44.66 -8.92 -31.70
N GLY A 311 43.41 -9.41 -31.61
CA GLY A 311 42.74 -9.40 -30.32
C GLY A 311 41.28 -9.82 -30.28
N GLY A 312 40.81 -10.20 -29.09
CA GLY A 312 39.42 -10.59 -28.84
C GLY A 312 38.55 -9.37 -28.52
N GLY A 313 37.29 -9.37 -28.95
CA GLY A 313 36.36 -8.26 -28.70
C GLY A 313 35.99 -8.12 -27.22
N GLY A 314 35.63 -6.91 -26.79
CA GLY A 314 35.07 -6.62 -25.48
C GLY A 314 33.61 -7.07 -25.36
N GLY A 315 33.13 -7.31 -24.14
CA GLY A 315 31.72 -7.61 -23.86
C GLY A 315 30.87 -6.34 -23.80
N GLY A 316 29.58 -6.45 -24.10
CA GLY A 316 28.63 -5.34 -23.95
C GLY A 316 28.21 -5.12 -22.50
N GLY A 317 27.78 -3.91 -22.18
CA GLY A 317 27.22 -3.55 -20.89
C GLY A 317 25.78 -4.04 -20.72
N SER A 318 25.35 -4.21 -19.47
CA SER A 318 24.00 -4.63 -19.07
C SER A 318 23.27 -3.54 -18.28
N TYR A 319 21.95 -3.60 -18.26
CA TYR A 319 21.10 -2.65 -17.54
C TYR A 319 19.91 -3.37 -16.91
N ILE A 320 19.51 -2.94 -15.72
CA ILE A 320 18.24 -3.32 -15.09
C ILE A 320 17.67 -2.05 -14.46
N SER A 321 16.43 -1.72 -14.83
CA SER A 321 15.70 -0.54 -14.37
C SER A 321 15.68 -0.43 -12.84
N ALA A 322 15.54 0.82 -12.37
CA ALA A 322 15.30 1.12 -10.97
C ALA A 322 13.94 0.62 -10.48
N TRP A 323 12.99 0.37 -11.40
CA TRP A 323 11.66 -0.16 -11.10
C TRP A 323 11.66 -1.65 -10.68
N ALA A 324 12.79 -2.34 -10.84
CA ALA A 324 12.89 -3.74 -10.43
C ALA A 324 12.88 -3.84 -8.89
N ILE A 325 11.92 -4.58 -8.34
CA ILE A 325 11.78 -4.85 -6.89
C ILE A 325 12.95 -5.71 -6.42
N SER A 326 13.28 -6.73 -7.22
CA SER A 326 14.41 -7.60 -7.00
C SER A 326 15.18 -7.76 -8.32
N LYS A 327 16.51 -7.80 -8.24
CA LYS A 327 17.36 -7.97 -9.41
C LYS A 327 18.67 -8.66 -9.10
N SER A 328 19.15 -9.46 -10.04
CA SER A 328 20.51 -10.00 -9.98
C SER A 328 21.15 -10.01 -11.37
N ALA A 329 22.48 -9.92 -11.39
CA ALA A 329 23.26 -9.92 -12.61
C ALA A 329 24.55 -10.70 -12.39
N THR A 330 24.86 -11.61 -13.30
CA THR A 330 26.09 -12.42 -13.27
C THR A 330 26.71 -12.48 -14.65
N THR A 331 28.04 -12.59 -14.69
CA THR A 331 28.76 -12.90 -15.91
C THR A 331 28.76 -14.40 -16.15
N ARG A 332 28.86 -14.81 -17.42
CA ARG A 332 28.93 -16.22 -17.80
C ARG A 332 30.14 -16.43 -18.70
N ASP A 333 30.78 -17.58 -18.57
CA ASP A 333 31.70 -18.06 -19.59
C ASP A 333 30.97 -18.54 -20.85
N SER A 334 31.62 -18.42 -22.01
CA SER A 334 31.00 -18.77 -23.28
C SER A 334 30.72 -20.27 -23.40
N ASN A 335 29.44 -20.59 -23.67
CA ASN A 335 28.98 -21.93 -24.04
C ASN A 335 28.43 -21.96 -25.47
N ARG A 336 28.65 -20.90 -26.25
CA ARG A 336 28.19 -20.74 -27.65
C ARG A 336 26.67 -20.87 -27.75
N ILE A 337 25.99 -20.13 -26.90
CA ILE A 337 24.53 -20.12 -26.82
C ILE A 337 23.96 -18.76 -27.23
N SER A 338 22.80 -18.80 -27.89
CA SER A 338 21.96 -17.61 -28.05
C SER A 338 21.38 -17.17 -26.71
N GLY A 339 20.87 -15.94 -26.70
CA GLY A 339 20.12 -15.40 -25.59
C GLY A 339 18.86 -16.21 -25.27
N GLN A 340 18.27 -15.93 -24.12
CA GLN A 340 17.09 -16.62 -23.61
C GLN A 340 16.33 -15.64 -22.74
N VAL A 341 15.00 -15.67 -22.81
CA VAL A 341 14.15 -15.07 -21.79
C VAL A 341 13.20 -16.13 -21.27
N ALA A 342 13.19 -16.31 -19.96
CA ALA A 342 12.18 -17.07 -19.25
C ALA A 342 11.52 -16.18 -18.20
N PHE A 343 10.19 -16.14 -18.18
CA PHE A 343 9.45 -15.38 -17.19
C PHE A 343 8.17 -16.09 -16.75
N THR A 344 7.74 -15.75 -15.54
CA THR A 344 6.42 -16.09 -15.00
C THR A 344 5.65 -14.81 -14.73
N ALA A 345 4.41 -14.81 -15.17
CA ALA A 345 3.45 -13.77 -14.86
C ALA A 345 2.26 -14.48 -14.21
N ASP A 346 2.50 -14.92 -12.98
CA ASP A 346 1.52 -15.70 -12.26
C ASP A 346 0.54 -14.76 -11.56
N VAL A 347 -0.75 -15.06 -11.71
CA VAL A 347 -1.78 -14.58 -10.81
C VAL A 347 -1.70 -15.54 -9.64
N ASP A 348 -0.63 -15.43 -8.85
CA ASP A 348 -0.19 -16.43 -7.88
C ASP A 348 -1.37 -17.18 -7.24
N SER A 349 -1.58 -18.42 -7.67
CA SER A 349 -2.62 -19.29 -7.14
C SER A 349 -2.18 -19.98 -5.83
N THR A 350 -0.99 -19.65 -5.31
CA THR A 350 -0.35 -20.36 -4.20
C THR A 350 0.31 -19.48 -3.12
N GLY A 351 0.44 -18.18 -3.32
CA GLY A 351 0.84 -17.21 -2.29
C GLY A 351 -0.41 -16.71 -1.60
N ASP A 352 -0.63 -17.14 -0.36
CA ASP A 352 -1.71 -16.67 0.52
C ASP A 352 -1.59 -15.16 0.77
N LEU A 353 -2.06 -14.35 -0.18
CA LEU A 353 -2.41 -12.96 0.07
C LEU A 353 -3.61 -13.04 1.01
N ALA A 354 -3.32 -12.84 2.30
CA ALA A 354 -4.32 -12.80 3.34
C ALA A 354 -5.39 -11.79 2.93
N GLY A 355 -6.66 -12.20 3.02
CA GLY A 355 -7.76 -11.28 2.76
C GLY A 355 -7.77 -10.10 3.75
N PRO A 356 -8.61 -9.09 3.51
CA PRO A 356 -8.71 -7.91 4.36
C PRO A 356 -8.77 -8.23 5.86
N THR A 357 -8.11 -7.42 6.69
CA THR A 357 -8.16 -7.53 8.14
C THR A 357 -9.08 -6.46 8.72
N PHE A 358 -9.92 -6.83 9.69
CA PHE A 358 -10.84 -5.91 10.34
C PHE A 358 -10.24 -5.34 11.63
N ASN A 359 -10.33 -4.03 11.80
CA ASN A 359 -10.16 -3.37 13.08
C ASN A 359 -11.55 -3.11 13.68
N LEU A 360 -11.90 -3.88 14.70
CA LEU A 360 -13.14 -3.74 15.45
C LEU A 360 -12.87 -2.91 16.71
N PRO A 361 -13.29 -1.64 16.78
CA PRO A 361 -13.17 -0.88 18.02
C PRO A 361 -13.95 -1.57 19.14
N GLY A 362 -13.27 -1.84 20.26
CA GLY A 362 -13.84 -2.58 21.40
C GLY A 362 -13.68 -4.10 21.32
N ALA A 363 -12.64 -4.58 20.63
CA ALA A 363 -12.22 -5.99 20.54
C ALA A 363 -12.04 -6.66 21.92
N ASP A 364 -13.16 -7.05 22.53
CA ASP A 364 -13.34 -8.06 23.57
C ASP A 364 -14.82 -8.08 23.98
N ASN A 365 -15.72 -8.52 23.08
CA ASN A 365 -17.15 -8.74 23.43
C ASN A 365 -17.79 -7.60 24.23
N ALA A 366 -17.36 -6.36 24.02
CA ALA A 366 -17.77 -5.24 24.84
C ALA A 366 -19.22 -4.93 24.48
N VAL A 367 -20.14 -5.31 25.37
CA VAL A 367 -21.54 -4.95 25.31
C VAL A 367 -21.62 -3.43 25.36
N GLN A 368 -21.69 -2.78 24.20
CA GLN A 368 -21.94 -1.35 24.10
C GLN A 368 -23.43 -1.12 24.34
N ILE A 369 -23.78 -0.50 25.47
CA ILE A 369 -25.15 -0.21 25.88
C ILE A 369 -25.48 1.20 25.35
N PHE A 370 -26.51 1.28 24.50
CA PHE A 370 -27.00 2.55 23.96
C PHE A 370 -28.38 2.88 24.47
N ASP A 371 -28.61 4.17 24.63
CA ASP A 371 -29.86 4.76 24.99
C ASP A 371 -30.65 5.08 23.69
N TYR A 372 -31.93 4.70 23.62
CA TYR A 372 -32.77 4.64 22.41
C TYR A 372 -32.97 5.98 21.65
N GLN A 373 -32.37 7.09 22.09
CA GLN A 373 -32.61 8.44 21.57
C GLN A 373 -31.54 8.98 20.60
N ALA A 374 -30.55 8.19 20.17
CA ALA A 374 -29.53 8.64 19.21
C ALA A 374 -29.83 8.18 17.76
N ALA A 375 -30.09 9.14 16.88
CA ALA A 375 -30.60 8.90 15.53
C ALA A 375 -29.70 8.11 14.56
N THR A 376 -28.43 7.86 14.88
CA THR A 376 -27.53 6.98 14.09
C THR A 376 -26.30 6.63 14.93
N TYR A 377 -25.97 5.35 15.03
CA TYR A 377 -24.71 4.87 15.63
C TYR A 377 -23.83 4.24 14.54
N ASP A 378 -22.63 4.78 14.34
CA ASP A 378 -21.59 4.19 13.51
C ASP A 378 -20.51 3.62 14.45
N PRO A 379 -20.31 2.30 14.48
CA PRO A 379 -19.31 1.68 15.34
C PRO A 379 -17.88 2.04 14.95
N GLY A 380 -17.62 2.67 13.80
CA GLY A 380 -16.26 3.05 13.39
C GLY A 380 -15.38 1.85 13.03
N VAL A 381 -16.00 0.76 12.58
CA VAL A 381 -15.28 -0.41 12.06
C VAL A 381 -14.49 0.02 10.83
N THR A 382 -13.23 -0.43 10.73
CA THR A 382 -12.43 -0.26 9.51
C THR A 382 -11.90 -1.60 9.05
N ALA A 383 -11.61 -1.70 7.76
CA ALA A 383 -10.86 -2.81 7.19
C ALA A 383 -9.61 -2.24 6.50
N GLU A 384 -8.51 -2.97 6.60
CA GLU A 384 -7.25 -2.67 5.93
C GLU A 384 -6.71 -3.95 5.30
N ASP A 385 -6.12 -3.82 4.13
CA ASP A 385 -5.41 -4.89 3.45
C ASP A 385 -3.99 -4.40 3.13
N LEU A 386 -3.02 -5.23 3.49
CA LEU A 386 -1.59 -4.94 3.37
C LEU A 386 -1.13 -4.95 1.90
N TYR A 387 -1.81 -5.70 1.04
CA TYR A 387 -1.38 -5.97 -0.33
C TYR A 387 -2.40 -5.58 -1.40
N GLY A 388 -3.63 -5.21 -1.02
CA GLY A 388 -4.70 -4.81 -1.93
C GLY A 388 -5.49 -3.59 -1.47
N ASN A 389 -6.03 -2.82 -2.42
CA ASN A 389 -7.06 -1.83 -2.10
C ASN A 389 -8.42 -2.52 -1.95
N LEU A 390 -9.26 -1.99 -1.06
CA LEU A 390 -10.59 -2.51 -0.81
C LEU A 390 -11.60 -2.02 -1.88
N ILE A 391 -12.53 -2.88 -2.31
CA ILE A 391 -13.52 -2.54 -3.36
C ILE A 391 -14.58 -1.55 -2.83
N GLU A 392 -14.57 -0.33 -3.35
CA GLU A 392 -15.52 0.73 -2.99
C GLU A 392 -16.98 0.29 -3.25
N GLY A 393 -17.81 0.29 -2.19
CA GLY A 393 -19.21 -0.16 -2.23
C GLY A 393 -19.46 -1.60 -1.73
N ASP A 394 -18.43 -2.45 -1.65
CA ASP A 394 -18.48 -3.77 -1.00
C ASP A 394 -17.94 -3.71 0.44
N ASN A 395 -17.15 -2.68 0.74
CA ASN A 395 -16.39 -2.50 1.98
C ASN A 395 -17.20 -2.36 3.27
N PHE A 396 -18.52 -2.20 3.16
CA PHE A 396 -19.35 -1.89 4.32
C PHE A 396 -20.80 -2.30 4.12
N ILE A 397 -21.04 -3.53 3.66
CA ILE A 397 -22.36 -4.16 3.85
C ILE A 397 -22.43 -4.67 5.29
N GLY A 398 -22.45 -3.74 6.24
CA GLY A 398 -23.11 -4.03 7.51
C GLY A 398 -24.58 -4.19 7.22
N ASP A 399 -25.23 -5.25 7.69
CA ASP A 399 -26.69 -5.28 7.74
C ASP A 399 -27.15 -3.96 8.39
N THR A 400 -27.84 -3.11 7.62
CA THR A 400 -28.29 -1.80 8.09
C THR A 400 -29.12 -2.01 9.34
N PHE A 401 -28.62 -1.57 10.49
CA PHE A 401 -29.33 -1.69 11.75
C PHE A 401 -30.49 -0.70 11.77
N ASP A 402 -31.72 -1.20 11.58
CA ASP A 402 -32.94 -0.40 11.79
C ASP A 402 -33.31 -0.39 13.28
N GLN A 403 -32.96 0.71 13.94
CA GLN A 403 -33.27 1.00 15.34
C GLN A 403 -34.77 0.97 15.67
N SER A 404 -35.68 0.94 14.68
CA SER A 404 -37.12 0.81 14.90
C SER A 404 -37.54 -0.52 15.57
N SER A 405 -36.62 -1.49 15.64
CA SER A 405 -36.86 -2.84 16.17
C SER A 405 -36.93 -2.93 17.71
N GLY A 406 -36.57 -1.86 18.44
CA GLY A 406 -36.64 -1.80 19.91
C GLY A 406 -35.39 -2.30 20.64
N PRO A 407 -35.44 -2.48 21.97
CA PRO A 407 -34.32 -3.02 22.75
C PRO A 407 -34.05 -4.49 22.40
N GLY A 408 -32.78 -4.89 22.45
CA GLY A 408 -32.36 -6.25 22.11
C GLY A 408 -30.88 -6.39 21.78
N THR A 409 -30.45 -7.62 21.58
CA THR A 409 -29.10 -7.93 21.09
C THR A 409 -29.14 -8.15 19.58
N TYR A 410 -28.25 -7.44 18.88
CA TYR A 410 -28.13 -7.41 17.44
C TYR A 410 -26.75 -7.90 17.01
N VAL A 411 -26.70 -8.66 15.93
CA VAL A 411 -25.44 -9.15 15.35
C VAL A 411 -25.28 -8.46 13.99
N LEU A 412 -24.21 -7.67 13.87
CA LEU A 412 -23.81 -7.00 12.64
C LEU A 412 -22.75 -7.86 11.96
N ASN A 413 -23.02 -8.24 10.71
CA ASN A 413 -22.08 -8.97 9.86
C ASN A 413 -21.39 -7.97 8.95
N TYR A 414 -20.06 -8.02 8.91
CA TYR A 414 -19.25 -7.22 8.01
C TYR A 414 -18.55 -8.12 7.00
N GLN A 415 -18.51 -7.64 5.77
CA GLN A 415 -17.81 -8.25 4.65
C GLN A 415 -16.89 -7.19 4.04
N ALA A 416 -15.68 -7.58 3.70
CA ALA A 416 -14.75 -6.75 2.95
C ALA A 416 -14.07 -7.64 1.91
N THR A 417 -14.06 -7.16 0.67
CA THR A 417 -13.42 -7.84 -0.46
C THR A 417 -12.32 -6.94 -1.00
N ASP A 418 -11.12 -7.49 -1.16
CA ASP A 418 -10.02 -6.77 -1.81
C ASP A 418 -10.22 -6.74 -3.34
N GLN A 419 -9.44 -5.90 -4.02
CA GLN A 419 -9.42 -5.81 -5.49
C GLN A 419 -9.01 -7.11 -6.20
N PHE A 420 -8.56 -8.13 -5.46
CA PHE A 420 -8.19 -9.46 -5.96
C PHE A 420 -9.27 -10.52 -5.71
N GLY A 421 -10.42 -10.14 -5.15
CA GLY A 421 -11.56 -11.02 -4.90
C GLY A 421 -11.43 -11.90 -3.66
N LYS A 422 -10.48 -11.62 -2.75
CA LYS A 422 -10.41 -12.25 -1.44
C LYS A 422 -11.37 -11.55 -0.48
N THR A 423 -12.23 -12.34 0.14
CA THR A 423 -13.25 -11.83 1.06
C THR A 423 -12.97 -12.29 2.47
N SER A 424 -12.99 -11.34 3.41
CA SER A 424 -12.95 -11.59 4.84
C SER A 424 -14.30 -11.24 5.48
N TYR A 425 -14.58 -11.86 6.62
CA TYR A 425 -15.80 -11.64 7.39
C TYR A 425 -15.48 -11.28 8.83
N ALA A 426 -16.25 -10.38 9.41
CA ALA A 426 -16.21 -10.06 10.84
C ALA A 426 -17.63 -9.93 11.40
N THR A 427 -17.79 -10.17 12.69
CA THR A 427 -19.08 -10.04 13.39
C THR A 427 -18.94 -9.14 14.60
N LEU A 428 -19.88 -8.22 14.78
CA LEU A 428 -19.98 -7.36 15.97
C LEU A 428 -21.34 -7.57 16.64
N THR A 429 -21.34 -7.87 17.93
CA THR A 429 -22.58 -7.97 18.73
C THR A 429 -22.83 -6.66 19.46
N VAL A 430 -23.98 -6.03 19.19
CA VAL A 430 -24.44 -4.78 19.81
C VAL A 430 -25.64 -5.08 20.70
N THR A 431 -25.72 -4.53 21.91
CA THR A 431 -26.91 -4.67 22.76
C THR A 431 -27.52 -3.31 23.03
N VAL A 432 -28.71 -3.08 22.51
CA VAL A 432 -29.50 -1.88 22.81
C VAL A 432 -30.37 -2.17 24.02
N LYS A 433 -30.28 -1.33 25.05
CA LYS A 433 -31.16 -1.40 26.21
C LYS A 433 -32.10 -0.20 26.21
N VAL A 434 -33.17 -0.28 26.98
CA VAL A 434 -33.94 0.91 27.35
C VAL A 434 -33.29 1.47 28.61
N ALA A 435 -32.99 2.77 28.65
CA ALA A 435 -32.76 3.42 29.94
C ALA A 435 -34.13 3.78 30.54
N THR A 436 -34.38 3.33 31.77
CA THR A 436 -35.64 3.61 32.47
C THR A 436 -35.36 4.35 33.77
N LYS A 437 -36.18 5.36 34.06
CA LYS A 437 -36.06 6.11 35.31
C LYS A 437 -36.52 5.26 36.49
N PRO A 438 -35.87 5.37 37.66
CA PRO A 438 -36.30 4.62 38.84
C PRO A 438 -37.70 5.06 39.27
N VAL A 439 -38.53 4.11 39.72
CA VAL A 439 -39.90 4.39 40.20
C VAL A 439 -39.95 4.30 41.73
N PHE A 440 -40.35 5.38 42.39
CA PHE A 440 -40.61 5.38 43.85
C PHE A 440 -41.82 6.25 44.23
N THR A 441 -42.40 5.96 45.39
CA THR A 441 -43.47 6.76 45.99
C THR A 441 -43.07 7.25 47.38
N ILE A 442 -43.52 8.47 47.70
CA ILE A 442 -43.31 9.09 49.02
C ILE A 442 -44.65 9.14 49.77
N ALA A 443 -44.59 9.08 51.11
CA ALA A 443 -45.78 9.03 51.95
C ALA A 443 -46.63 10.32 51.93
N GLY A 444 -46.03 11.47 51.57
CA GLY A 444 -46.72 12.75 51.41
C GLY A 444 -46.09 13.87 52.26
N ASP A 445 -46.86 14.91 52.53
CA ASP A 445 -46.43 16.04 53.36
C ASP A 445 -46.38 15.66 54.85
N ILE A 446 -45.43 16.25 55.59
CA ILE A 446 -45.20 15.98 57.01
C ILE A 446 -45.50 17.23 57.85
N THR A 447 -46.13 17.06 59.00
CA THR A 447 -46.28 18.11 60.02
C THR A 447 -45.87 17.58 61.37
N VAL A 448 -44.94 18.26 62.04
CA VAL A 448 -44.47 17.93 63.40
C VAL A 448 -44.38 19.19 64.25
N ILE A 449 -44.28 19.02 65.56
CA ILE A 449 -44.02 20.13 66.49
C ILE A 449 -42.51 20.35 66.67
N GLU A 450 -42.10 21.56 67.07
CA GLU A 450 -40.69 21.91 67.26
C GLU A 450 -39.97 21.06 68.34
N ASP A 451 -40.69 20.61 69.37
CA ASP A 451 -40.13 19.79 70.45
C ASP A 451 -40.17 18.26 70.19
N TYR A 452 -40.41 17.84 68.94
CA TYR A 452 -40.58 16.42 68.62
C TYR A 452 -39.30 15.59 68.84
N GLY A 453 -38.13 16.24 68.87
CA GLY A 453 -36.83 15.57 68.84
C GLY A 453 -36.58 14.90 67.48
N THR A 454 -35.85 13.79 67.45
CA THR A 454 -35.58 13.07 66.19
C THR A 454 -36.83 12.37 65.66
N TYR A 455 -37.29 12.79 64.51
CA TYR A 455 -38.31 12.12 63.71
C TYR A 455 -37.71 10.93 62.94
N ILE A 456 -38.42 9.81 62.92
CA ILE A 456 -38.05 8.59 62.18
C ILE A 456 -39.34 7.97 61.64
N ASP A 457 -39.43 7.75 60.33
CA ASP A 457 -40.62 7.15 59.71
C ASP A 457 -40.30 6.44 58.38
N ASP A 458 -41.10 5.42 58.05
CA ASP A 458 -41.04 4.73 56.76
C ASP A 458 -41.67 5.63 55.69
N PHE A 459 -40.85 6.40 54.99
CA PHE A 459 -41.32 7.51 54.17
C PHE A 459 -41.34 7.19 52.67
N VAL A 460 -40.35 6.44 52.20
CA VAL A 460 -40.26 6.04 50.80
C VAL A 460 -40.64 4.58 50.66
N THR A 461 -41.64 4.32 49.83
CA THR A 461 -41.93 2.98 49.34
C THR A 461 -41.26 2.83 47.98
N SER A 462 -40.04 2.32 47.98
CA SER A 462 -39.45 1.80 46.75
C SER A 462 -40.11 0.47 46.42
N THR A 463 -40.47 0.26 45.16
CA THR A 463 -40.49 -1.12 44.69
C THR A 463 -39.04 -1.54 44.59
N ASN A 464 -38.51 -2.28 45.56
CA ASN A 464 -37.29 -3.07 45.37
C ASN A 464 -37.49 -4.20 44.33
N ALA A 465 -38.64 -4.21 43.63
CA ALA A 465 -38.80 -4.97 42.41
C ALA A 465 -37.90 -4.31 41.35
N PRO A 466 -37.11 -5.11 40.61
CA PRO A 466 -36.44 -4.60 39.44
C PRO A 466 -37.42 -3.81 38.58
N ASP A 467 -37.02 -2.64 38.09
CA ASP A 467 -37.75 -2.00 36.98
C ASP A 467 -37.76 -2.96 35.77
N VAL A 468 -38.44 -2.62 34.69
CA VAL A 468 -38.56 -3.46 33.48
C VAL A 468 -37.22 -4.02 32.97
N ASP A 469 -36.10 -3.36 33.30
CA ASP A 469 -34.73 -3.74 32.93
C ASP A 469 -33.85 -4.32 34.06
N GLY A 470 -34.40 -4.64 35.24
CA GLY A 470 -33.62 -5.29 36.33
C GLY A 470 -33.02 -4.34 37.38
N GLN A 471 -33.29 -3.04 37.28
CA GLN A 471 -32.59 -1.98 38.03
C GLN A 471 -33.08 -1.79 39.47
N ILE A 472 -32.21 -1.35 40.37
CA ILE A 472 -32.52 -1.11 41.79
C ILE A 472 -32.01 0.26 42.28
N ILE A 473 -32.78 0.92 43.13
CA ILE A 473 -32.39 2.18 43.77
C ILE A 473 -31.21 1.92 44.72
N THR A 474 -30.14 2.69 44.58
CA THR A 474 -28.91 2.58 45.38
C THR A 474 -28.83 3.65 46.48
N SER A 475 -29.40 4.84 46.26
CA SER A 475 -29.33 5.94 47.21
C SER A 475 -30.43 6.99 47.01
N TYR A 476 -30.63 7.83 48.04
CA TYR A 476 -31.47 9.02 48.00
C TYR A 476 -30.64 10.25 48.39
N THR A 477 -30.72 11.31 47.58
CA THR A 477 -30.26 12.65 47.96
C THR A 477 -31.46 13.46 48.41
N VAL A 478 -31.38 14.04 49.62
CA VAL A 478 -32.47 14.82 50.22
C VAL A 478 -32.00 16.24 50.45
N THR A 479 -32.79 17.23 50.03
CA THR A 479 -32.40 18.64 50.09
C THR A 479 -33.59 19.50 50.53
N PRO A 480 -33.61 20.01 51.77
CA PRO A 480 -34.58 21.01 52.20
C PRO A 480 -34.22 22.39 51.66
N THR A 481 -35.24 23.21 51.37
CA THR A 481 -35.06 24.62 50.98
C THR A 481 -34.60 25.49 52.15
N PHE A 482 -35.12 25.23 53.35
CA PHE A 482 -34.74 25.92 54.59
C PHE A 482 -34.11 24.95 55.58
N THR A 483 -32.79 24.89 55.59
CA THR A 483 -32.00 24.04 56.51
C THR A 483 -32.06 24.52 57.96
N SER A 484 -32.34 25.81 58.18
CA SER A 484 -32.41 26.43 59.52
C SER A 484 -33.60 25.95 60.37
N LEU A 485 -34.53 25.19 59.79
CA LEU A 485 -35.62 24.56 60.53
C LEU A 485 -35.18 23.29 61.28
N PHE A 486 -33.97 22.80 61.02
CA PHE A 486 -33.42 21.58 61.60
C PHE A 486 -32.07 21.84 62.26
N THR A 487 -31.66 20.96 63.16
CA THR A 487 -30.31 21.04 63.75
C THR A 487 -29.23 20.75 62.70
N ASP A 488 -27.99 21.21 62.95
CA ASP A 488 -26.86 21.02 62.03
C ASP A 488 -26.60 19.53 61.72
N ASP A 489 -26.73 18.66 62.73
CA ASP A 489 -26.55 17.20 62.60
C ASP A 489 -27.86 16.43 62.31
N GLY A 490 -29.00 17.12 62.29
CA GLY A 490 -30.34 16.54 62.17
C GLY A 490 -31.08 16.94 60.90
N GLN A 491 -30.36 17.24 59.82
CA GLN A 491 -30.97 17.56 58.53
C GLN A 491 -31.78 16.37 57.97
N PRO A 492 -32.86 16.62 57.21
CA PRO A 492 -33.62 15.58 56.51
C PRO A 492 -32.75 14.66 55.66
N ALA A 493 -32.81 13.37 55.94
CA ALA A 493 -32.08 12.34 55.22
C ALA A 493 -32.93 11.07 55.06
N ILE A 494 -32.79 10.38 53.92
CA ILE A 494 -33.48 9.11 53.65
C ILE A 494 -32.42 8.03 53.42
N ASN A 495 -32.51 6.92 54.14
CA ASN A 495 -31.60 5.78 53.96
C ASN A 495 -32.06 4.83 52.84
N LYS A 496 -31.26 3.81 52.50
CA LYS A 496 -31.59 2.85 51.43
C LYS A 496 -32.89 2.07 51.65
N ASP A 497 -33.34 1.97 52.90
CA ASP A 497 -34.55 1.24 53.28
C ASP A 497 -35.80 2.15 53.22
N GLY A 498 -35.64 3.41 52.80
CA GLY A 498 -36.71 4.37 52.64
C GLY A 498 -37.11 5.10 53.93
N ILE A 499 -36.31 4.97 54.98
CA ILE A 499 -36.59 5.60 56.29
C ILE A 499 -36.10 7.05 56.25
N LEU A 500 -37.01 7.99 56.51
CA LEU A 500 -36.70 9.42 56.67
C LEU A 500 -36.34 9.72 58.12
N THR A 501 -35.27 10.49 58.32
CA THR A 501 -34.86 11.01 59.62
C THR A 501 -34.59 12.51 59.56
N PHE A 502 -35.01 13.26 60.59
CA PHE A 502 -34.63 14.66 60.82
C PHE A 502 -34.86 15.06 62.28
N THR A 503 -34.28 16.17 62.73
CA THR A 503 -34.51 16.75 64.06
C THR A 503 -34.79 18.25 63.90
N PRO A 504 -36.00 18.74 64.25
CA PRO A 504 -36.29 20.16 64.35
C PRO A 504 -35.26 20.90 65.20
N ALA A 505 -34.91 22.13 64.82
CA ALA A 505 -34.11 22.99 65.68
C ALA A 505 -34.97 23.57 66.81
N ASP A 506 -34.34 23.80 67.98
CA ASP A 506 -35.01 24.43 69.12
C ASP A 506 -35.60 25.78 68.70
N ASN A 507 -36.85 26.00 69.08
CA ASN A 507 -37.59 27.22 68.76
C ASN A 507 -37.76 27.52 67.25
N ALA A 508 -37.63 26.52 66.38
CA ALA A 508 -37.84 26.71 64.95
C ALA A 508 -39.27 26.34 64.54
N SER A 509 -39.96 27.27 63.87
CA SER A 509 -41.27 27.02 63.25
C SER A 509 -41.31 27.57 61.83
N GLY A 510 -42.12 26.94 60.98
CA GLY A 510 -42.22 27.29 59.58
C GLY A 510 -42.46 26.08 58.68
N SER A 511 -42.31 26.27 57.37
CA SER A 511 -42.53 25.24 56.37
C SER A 511 -41.43 25.27 55.33
N THR A 512 -40.95 24.10 54.90
CA THR A 512 -39.94 23.95 53.86
C THR A 512 -40.38 22.91 52.83
N ALA A 513 -40.08 23.19 51.56
CA ALA A 513 -40.10 22.15 50.53
C ALA A 513 -38.82 21.30 50.66
N VAL A 514 -38.97 19.99 50.57
CA VAL A 514 -37.88 19.01 50.60
C VAL A 514 -37.88 18.23 49.30
N THR A 515 -36.77 18.32 48.57
CA THR A 515 -36.55 17.58 47.31
C THR A 515 -35.83 16.28 47.58
N VAL A 516 -36.35 15.19 47.05
CA VAL A 516 -35.79 13.83 47.13
C VAL A 516 -35.44 13.36 45.72
N VAL A 517 -34.18 13.02 45.50
CA VAL A 517 -33.68 12.46 44.26
C VAL A 517 -33.23 11.02 44.51
N ALA A 518 -33.94 10.05 43.93
CA ALA A 518 -33.51 8.66 43.93
C ALA A 518 -32.45 8.45 42.85
N THR A 519 -31.39 7.70 43.15
CA THR A 519 -30.37 7.24 42.18
C THR A 519 -30.36 5.72 42.15
N ASP A 520 -30.39 5.12 40.97
CA ASP A 520 -30.28 3.66 40.79
C ASP A 520 -28.84 3.21 40.53
N ASN A 521 -28.66 2.01 39.98
CA ASN A 521 -27.37 1.41 39.69
C ASN A 521 -26.90 1.65 38.24
N GLU A 522 -27.61 2.49 37.48
CA GLU A 522 -27.21 3.00 36.17
C GLU A 522 -26.52 4.35 36.38
N ASP A 523 -25.19 4.38 36.25
CA ASP A 523 -24.33 5.54 36.52
C ASP A 523 -24.38 6.57 35.38
N ASP A 524 -25.58 6.86 34.87
CA ASP A 524 -25.82 7.90 33.87
C ASP A 524 -26.46 9.15 34.54
N LEU A 525 -26.08 10.33 34.08
CA LEU A 525 -26.46 11.61 34.71
C LEU A 525 -27.86 12.09 34.31
N VAL A 526 -28.57 11.39 33.43
CA VAL A 526 -29.80 11.89 32.77
C VAL A 526 -31.03 11.01 33.02
N ASN A 527 -30.86 9.69 33.16
CA ASN A 527 -31.95 8.72 33.28
C ASN A 527 -31.92 7.94 34.59
N GLY A 528 -30.77 7.77 35.25
CA GLY A 528 -30.63 7.11 36.56
C GLY A 528 -31.19 7.91 37.76
N LYS A 529 -31.97 8.98 37.53
CA LYS A 529 -32.50 9.87 38.57
C LYS A 529 -33.98 10.22 38.40
N LEU A 530 -34.73 10.13 39.49
CA LEU A 530 -36.10 10.66 39.59
C LEU A 530 -36.21 11.61 40.78
N GLU A 531 -36.83 12.77 40.57
CA GLU A 531 -37.06 13.80 41.58
C GLU A 531 -38.51 13.80 42.06
N LYS A 532 -38.72 13.91 43.38
CA LYS A 532 -40.00 14.23 44.01
C LYS A 532 -39.84 15.26 45.11
N THR A 533 -40.87 16.05 45.35
CA THR A 533 -40.88 17.08 46.39
C THR A 533 -42.07 16.88 47.32
N PHE A 534 -41.88 17.12 48.62
CA PHE A 534 -42.94 17.22 49.62
C PHE A 534 -42.72 18.43 50.53
N THR A 535 -43.75 18.79 51.29
CA THR A 535 -43.73 19.88 52.26
C THR A 535 -43.53 19.32 53.66
N LEU A 536 -42.56 19.87 54.40
CA LEU A 536 -42.33 19.58 55.82
C LEU A 536 -42.63 20.85 56.62
N THR A 537 -43.60 20.75 57.52
CA THR A 537 -44.04 21.86 58.38
C THR A 537 -43.71 21.58 59.84
N ILE A 538 -43.05 22.53 60.49
CA ILE A 538 -42.77 22.53 61.92
C ILE A 538 -43.66 23.58 62.58
N THR A 539 -44.56 23.13 63.44
CA THR A 539 -45.48 24.00 64.17
C THR A 539 -44.91 24.36 65.53
N SER A 540 -45.02 25.63 65.89
CA SER A 540 -44.64 26.11 67.22
C SER A 540 -45.52 25.49 68.30
N VAL A 541 -44.93 25.16 69.44
CA VAL A 541 -45.64 24.79 70.66
C VAL A 541 -45.80 26.06 71.52
N PRO A 542 -46.99 26.36 72.04
CA PRO A 542 -47.15 27.49 72.95
C PRO A 542 -46.30 27.32 74.22
N GLU A 543 -45.32 28.19 74.41
CA GLU A 543 -44.51 28.25 75.63
C GLU A 543 -45.09 29.23 76.66
N PRO A 544 -44.95 28.96 77.97
CA PRO A 544 -45.38 29.91 78.99
C PRO A 544 -44.49 31.17 78.98
N PRO A 545 -45.05 32.36 79.25
CA PRO A 545 -44.26 33.59 79.34
C PRO A 545 -43.21 33.47 80.46
N VAL A 546 -42.00 33.93 80.15
CA VAL A 546 -40.90 33.98 81.13
C VAL A 546 -40.79 35.41 81.66
N PHE A 547 -40.77 35.56 82.98
CA PHE A 547 -40.61 36.86 83.65
C PHE A 547 -39.14 37.16 83.91
N TYR A 548 -38.68 38.33 83.46
CA TYR A 548 -37.38 38.88 83.86
C TYR A 548 -37.58 39.96 84.92
N THR A 549 -36.72 39.98 85.94
CA THR A 549 -36.71 41.05 86.95
C THR A 549 -35.46 41.90 86.76
N GLU A 550 -35.60 43.04 86.06
CA GLU A 550 -34.47 43.93 85.76
C GLU A 550 -34.16 44.92 86.92
N SER A 551 -34.92 44.89 88.01
CA SER A 551 -34.76 45.91 89.06
C SER A 551 -35.34 45.48 90.41
N SER A 552 -34.56 45.67 91.48
CA SER A 552 -35.08 45.77 92.85
C SER A 552 -35.33 47.25 93.18
N MET A 553 -36.54 47.60 93.61
CA MET A 553 -36.88 48.96 94.05
C MET A 553 -36.95 49.03 95.58
N VAL A 554 -36.38 50.09 96.16
CA VAL A 554 -36.59 50.48 97.57
C VAL A 554 -37.37 51.79 97.55
N ILE A 555 -38.48 51.84 98.28
CA ILE A 555 -39.32 53.03 98.42
C ILE A 555 -39.40 53.46 99.88
N ASP A 556 -39.38 54.77 100.12
CA ASP A 556 -39.56 55.34 101.44
C ASP A 556 -41.02 55.24 101.90
N GLU A 557 -41.23 55.20 103.21
CA GLU A 557 -42.57 55.17 103.78
C GLU A 557 -43.41 56.38 103.34
N ASN A 558 -44.68 56.14 103.01
CA ASN A 558 -45.62 57.12 102.42
C ASN A 558 -45.28 57.61 101.00
N THR A 559 -44.49 56.85 100.23
CA THR A 559 -44.26 57.12 98.80
C THR A 559 -44.81 55.98 97.94
N SER A 560 -45.41 56.29 96.78
CA SER A 560 -45.85 55.27 95.81
C SER A 560 -44.75 55.04 94.77
N GLY A 561 -44.39 53.79 94.53
CA GLY A 561 -43.51 53.36 93.44
C GLY A 561 -44.11 52.18 92.68
N ALA A 562 -43.62 51.93 91.47
CA ALA A 562 -44.01 50.78 90.67
C ALA A 562 -42.75 50.05 90.20
N ILE A 563 -42.72 48.73 90.37
CA ILE A 563 -41.76 47.85 89.71
C ILE A 563 -42.44 47.37 88.43
N VAL A 564 -41.78 47.57 87.29
CA VAL A 564 -42.25 47.07 86.00
C VAL A 564 -41.63 45.68 85.79
N PHE A 565 -42.47 44.68 85.52
CA PHE A 565 -42.02 43.37 85.05
C PHE A 565 -42.19 43.33 83.54
N THR A 566 -41.17 42.84 82.83
CA THR A 566 -41.31 42.49 81.42
C THR A 566 -41.40 40.98 81.31
N ALA A 567 -42.49 40.51 80.71
CA ALA A 567 -42.63 39.12 80.29
C ALA A 567 -42.35 39.06 78.78
N GLU A 568 -41.52 38.11 78.37
CA GLU A 568 -41.36 37.78 76.95
C GLU A 568 -42.03 36.44 76.66
N GLU A 569 -42.83 36.38 75.58
CA GLU A 569 -43.23 35.13 74.94
C GLU A 569 -42.39 34.98 73.67
N PRO A 570 -41.60 33.90 73.52
CA PRO A 570 -40.65 33.76 72.41
C PRO A 570 -41.30 33.72 71.01
N PHE A 571 -42.62 33.53 70.92
CA PHE A 571 -43.36 33.42 69.65
C PHE A 571 -44.50 34.43 69.42
N GLY A 572 -44.63 35.49 70.24
CA GLY A 572 -45.64 36.52 69.98
C GLY A 572 -45.66 37.69 70.97
N ALA A 573 -45.60 38.91 70.42
CA ALA A 573 -45.83 40.23 71.03
C ALA A 573 -45.51 40.40 72.53
N SER A 574 -44.49 41.20 72.85
CA SER A 574 -44.20 41.69 74.20
C SER A 574 -45.47 42.18 74.90
N ILE A 575 -45.93 41.45 75.91
CA ILE A 575 -47.03 41.90 76.77
C ILE A 575 -46.38 42.74 77.88
N LEU A 576 -46.58 44.06 77.81
CA LEU A 576 -46.29 44.94 78.95
C LEU A 576 -47.35 44.64 80.03
N VAL A 577 -46.95 43.97 81.12
CA VAL A 577 -47.83 43.67 82.27
C VAL A 577 -47.68 44.72 83.35
#